data_AF-A0A352NTE0-F1
#
_entry.id   AF-A0A352NTE0-F1
#
_cell.length_a   1.000
_cell.length_b   1.000
_cell.length_c   1.000
_cell.angle_alpha   90.00
_cell.angle_beta   90.00
_cell.angle_gamma   90.00
#
_symmetry.space_group_name_H-M   'P 1'
#
loop_
_entity.id
_entity.type
_entity.pdbx_description
1 polymer ?
#
loop_
_entity_poly.entity_id
_entity_poly.type
_entity_poly.pdbx_seq_one_letter_code
_entity_poly.pdbx_strand_id
1 'polypeptide(L)'
;MLKPEGIITPIITPMMENEEINEEELRFQINRLISAGIYGIFCLGTNGEAYALNNEEKLRVIKITVDEVNKRVPVYVGTGCISTRETISLSQKAKELGADALSILSPYYVAVTQEDIYNYFSEIAENVNLPI
;
A
#
# COMPACT_ATOMS: atom_id res chain seq x y z
N MET A 1 16.04 10.99 2.11
CA MET A 1 15.09 10.39 1.14
C MET A 1 15.10 8.89 1.40
N LEU A 2 13.94 8.23 1.44
CA LEU A 2 13.88 6.78 1.58
C LEU A 2 14.66 6.12 0.43
N LYS A 3 15.49 5.13 0.72
CA LYS A 3 16.21 4.34 -0.28
C LYS A 3 15.72 2.89 -0.17
N PRO A 4 15.01 2.35 -1.17
CA PRO A 4 14.61 0.95 -1.15
C PRO A 4 15.83 0.04 -1.14
N GLU A 5 15.86 -0.92 -0.21
CA GLU A 5 16.92 -1.92 -0.11
C GLU A 5 16.43 -3.18 0.61
N GLY A 6 17.15 -4.29 0.44
CA GLY A 6 16.85 -5.56 1.09
C GLY A 6 15.54 -6.19 0.63
N ILE A 7 14.93 -6.98 1.52
CA ILE A 7 13.67 -7.70 1.24
C ILE A 7 12.52 -6.82 1.72
N ILE A 8 11.71 -6.33 0.79
CA ILE A 8 10.43 -5.66 1.07
C ILE A 8 9.31 -6.64 0.77
N THR A 9 8.62 -7.12 1.81
CA THR A 9 7.67 -8.21 1.66
C THR A 9 6.28 -7.68 1.32
N PRO A 10 5.70 -8.08 0.15
CA PRO A 10 4.28 -7.85 -0.11
C PRO A 10 3.46 -8.77 0.81
N ILE A 11 2.90 -8.21 1.87
CA ILE A 11 2.14 -8.97 2.86
C ILE A 11 0.72 -9.23 2.36
N ILE A 12 0.19 -10.41 2.71
CA ILE A 12 -1.23 -10.73 2.50
C ILE A 12 -2.11 -9.89 3.44
N THR A 13 -3.41 -9.79 3.14
CA THR A 13 -4.41 -9.27 4.08
C THR A 13 -5.18 -10.47 4.64
N PRO A 14 -4.87 -10.94 5.86
CA PRO A 14 -5.60 -12.06 6.45
C PRO A 14 -7.07 -11.72 6.65
N MET A 15 -7.95 -12.67 6.33
CA MET A 15 -9.40 -12.52 6.43
C MET A 15 -9.96 -13.60 7.37
N MET A 16 -11.04 -13.28 8.06
CA MET A 16 -11.87 -14.20 8.82
C MET A 16 -12.81 -14.97 7.89
N GLU A 17 -13.44 -16.05 8.37
CA GLU A 17 -14.42 -16.83 7.58
C GLU A 17 -15.63 -15.97 7.14
N ASN A 18 -15.96 -14.91 7.87
CA ASN A 18 -17.02 -13.95 7.54
C ASN A 18 -16.55 -12.82 6.60
N GLU A 19 -15.37 -12.95 5.98
CA GLU A 19 -14.77 -11.95 5.08
C GLU A 19 -14.41 -10.61 5.74
N GLU A 20 -14.38 -10.54 7.07
CA GLU A 20 -13.82 -9.38 7.76
C GLU A 20 -12.29 -9.47 7.87
N ILE A 21 -11.60 -8.33 7.91
CA ILE A 21 -10.14 -8.29 8.13
C ILE A 21 -9.80 -8.95 9.47
N ASN A 22 -8.94 -9.96 9.43
CA ASN A 22 -8.34 -10.58 10.61
C ASN A 22 -7.14 -9.74 11.09
N GLU A 23 -7.43 -8.76 11.94
CA GLU A 23 -6.43 -7.82 12.47
C GLU A 23 -5.36 -8.50 13.33
N GLU A 24 -5.73 -9.48 14.17
CA GLU A 24 -4.79 -10.20 15.02
C GLU A 24 -3.74 -10.95 14.18
N GLU A 25 -4.20 -11.66 13.14
CA GLU A 25 -3.31 -12.38 12.24
C GLU A 25 -2.45 -11.43 11.40
N LEU A 26 -3.00 -10.30 10.94
CA LEU A 26 -2.21 -9.29 10.22
C LEU A 26 -1.05 -8.79 11.09
N ARG A 27 -1.32 -8.45 12.34
CA ARG A 27 -0.29 -7.99 13.30
C ARG A 27 0.73 -9.07 13.60
N PHE A 28 0.28 -10.31 13.79
CA PHE A 28 1.16 -11.46 13.99
C PHE A 28 2.11 -11.66 12.80
N GLN A 29 1.60 -11.63 11.56
CA GLN A 29 2.42 -11.80 10.37
C GLN A 29 3.44 -10.66 10.18
N ILE A 30 3.04 -9.41 10.45
CA ILE A 30 3.97 -8.27 10.43
C ILE A 30 5.13 -8.52 11.39
N ASN A 31 4.84 -8.88 12.64
CA ASN A 31 5.87 -9.15 13.65
C ASN A 31 6.76 -10.34 13.27
N ARG A 32 6.17 -11.41 12.73
CA ARG A 32 6.91 -12.59 12.27
C ARG A 32 7.90 -12.22 11.16
N LEU A 33 7.47 -11.43 10.18
CA LEU A 33 8.32 -11.00 9.07
C LEU A 33 9.43 -10.06 9.55
N ILE A 34 9.12 -9.05 10.37
CA ILE A 34 10.12 -8.16 10.95
C ILE A 34 11.16 -8.96 11.75
N SER A 35 10.72 -9.94 12.56
CA SER A 35 11.62 -10.82 13.32
C SER A 35 12.50 -11.69 12.42
N ALA A 36 12.07 -11.99 11.20
CA ALA A 36 12.85 -12.71 10.20
C ALA A 36 13.87 -11.82 9.45
N GLY A 37 13.94 -10.52 9.76
CA GLY A 37 14.96 -9.61 9.24
C GLY A 37 14.63 -8.99 7.87
N ILE A 38 13.35 -8.84 7.53
CA ILE A 38 12.94 -8.05 6.35
C ILE A 38 13.33 -6.57 6.52
N TYR A 39 13.42 -5.86 5.40
CA TYR A 39 13.81 -4.45 5.35
C TYR A 39 12.61 -3.52 5.14
N GLY A 40 11.43 -4.05 4.83
CA GLY A 40 10.21 -3.25 4.66
C GLY A 40 8.97 -4.12 4.53
N ILE A 41 7.83 -3.57 4.91
CA ILE A 41 6.52 -4.18 4.68
C ILE A 41 5.83 -3.44 3.54
N PHE A 42 5.27 -4.18 2.60
CA PHE A 42 4.43 -3.64 1.53
C PHE A 42 3.01 -4.19 1.69
N CYS A 43 2.07 -3.35 2.15
CA CYS A 43 0.65 -3.72 2.23
C CYS A 43 -0.14 -3.17 1.03
N LEU A 44 -1.32 -3.75 0.80
CA LEU A 44 -2.21 -3.39 -0.32
C LEU A 44 -1.60 -3.53 -1.73
N GLY A 45 -0.61 -4.43 -1.89
CA GLY A 45 -0.25 -4.93 -3.21
C GLY A 45 -1.27 -5.95 -3.74
N THR A 46 -0.99 -6.55 -4.90
CA THR A 46 -1.79 -7.65 -5.45
C THR A 46 -1.90 -8.83 -4.47
N ASN A 47 -0.80 -9.19 -3.80
CA ASN A 47 -0.80 -10.25 -2.77
C ASN A 47 -1.62 -9.88 -1.52
N GLY A 48 -1.79 -8.59 -1.24
CA GLY A 48 -2.67 -8.09 -0.17
C GLY A 48 -4.12 -7.93 -0.62
N GLU A 49 -4.45 -8.37 -1.84
CA GLU A 49 -5.80 -8.39 -2.41
C GLU A 49 -6.49 -7.03 -2.41
N ALA A 50 -5.74 -5.94 -2.61
CA ALA A 50 -6.26 -4.59 -2.56
C ALA A 50 -7.41 -4.31 -3.56
N TYR A 51 -7.53 -5.10 -4.62
CA TYR A 51 -8.63 -5.00 -5.59
C TYR A 51 -9.97 -5.56 -5.07
N ALA A 52 -9.95 -6.41 -4.04
CA ALA A 52 -11.13 -6.98 -3.40
C ALA A 52 -11.64 -6.14 -2.23
N LEU A 53 -10.80 -5.26 -1.68
CA LEU A 53 -11.14 -4.43 -0.53
C LEU A 53 -11.83 -3.12 -0.93
N ASN A 54 -12.83 -2.73 -0.15
CA ASN A 54 -13.41 -1.40 -0.22
C ASN A 54 -12.48 -0.34 0.38
N ASN A 55 -12.83 0.94 0.23
CA ASN A 55 -11.96 2.03 0.69
C ASN A 55 -11.77 2.06 2.23
N GLU A 56 -12.79 1.72 3.01
CA GLU A 56 -12.68 1.70 4.47
C GLU A 56 -11.76 0.58 4.94
N GLU A 57 -11.88 -0.60 4.34
CA GLU A 57 -11.00 -1.75 4.57
C GLU A 57 -9.54 -1.43 4.22
N LYS A 58 -9.29 -0.80 3.06
CA LYS A 58 -7.94 -0.35 2.69
C LYS A 58 -7.33 0.55 3.75
N LEU A 59 -8.07 1.57 4.19
CA LEU A 59 -7.59 2.49 5.23
C LEU A 59 -7.36 1.77 6.56
N ARG A 60 -8.20 0.78 6.90
CA ARG A 60 -8.00 -0.05 8.09
C ARG A 60 -6.73 -0.89 7.99
N VAL A 61 -6.46 -1.54 6.86
CA VAL A 61 -5.21 -2.31 6.64
C VAL A 61 -3.98 -1.40 6.74
N ILE A 62 -4.01 -0.21 6.15
CA ILE A 62 -2.90 0.76 6.25
C ILE A 62 -2.68 1.13 7.71
N LYS A 63 -3.74 1.51 8.42
CA LYS A 63 -3.65 1.93 9.82
C LYS A 63 -3.09 0.81 10.71
N ILE A 64 -3.59 -0.42 10.60
CA ILE A 64 -3.08 -1.57 11.35
C ILE A 64 -1.60 -1.81 11.01
N THR A 65 -1.25 -1.75 9.72
CA THR A 65 0.12 -2.02 9.28
C THR A 65 1.10 -0.99 9.84
N VAL A 66 0.80 0.31 9.71
CA VAL A 66 1.69 1.37 10.20
C VAL A 66 1.79 1.35 11.73
N ASP A 67 0.65 1.19 12.41
CA ASP A 67 0.58 1.09 13.87
C ASP A 67 1.41 -0.09 14.39
N GLU A 68 1.23 -1.28 13.80
CA GLU A 68 1.98 -2.45 14.21
C GLU A 68 3.46 -2.27 13.89
N VAL A 69 3.82 -1.93 12.65
CA VAL A 69 5.24 -1.77 12.25
C VAL A 69 5.96 -0.79 13.17
N ASN A 70 5.29 0.27 13.63
CA ASN A 70 5.80 1.22 14.62
C ASN A 70 7.23 1.69 14.30
N LYS A 71 7.45 2.08 13.03
CA LYS A 71 8.73 2.59 12.50
C LYS A 71 9.92 1.64 12.59
N ARG A 72 9.72 0.34 12.88
CA ARG A 72 10.79 -0.66 12.93
C ARG A 72 11.41 -0.93 11.56
N VAL A 73 10.59 -0.84 10.51
CA VAL A 73 10.98 -0.87 9.09
C VAL A 73 10.07 0.10 8.31
N PRO A 74 10.46 0.59 7.12
CA PRO A 74 9.58 1.37 6.27
C PRO A 74 8.33 0.62 5.82
N VAL A 75 7.21 1.35 5.71
CA VAL A 75 5.93 0.85 5.20
C VAL A 75 5.67 1.41 3.81
N TYR A 76 5.60 0.50 2.85
CA TYR A 76 5.18 0.74 1.48
C TYR A 76 3.68 0.43 1.37
N VAL A 77 2.92 1.29 0.70
CA VAL A 77 1.47 1.11 0.55
C VAL A 77 1.07 1.14 -0.91
N GLY A 78 0.30 0.13 -1.32
CA GLY A 78 -0.29 0.06 -2.65
C GLY A 78 -1.52 0.95 -2.74
N THR A 79 -1.45 2.01 -3.54
CA THR A 79 -2.54 2.99 -3.64
C THR A 79 -3.02 3.22 -5.07
N GLY A 80 -2.46 2.51 -6.06
CA GLY A 80 -2.94 2.53 -7.44
C GLY A 80 -4.38 2.01 -7.56
N CYS A 81 -5.28 2.87 -7.99
CA CYS A 81 -6.68 2.58 -8.28
C CYS A 81 -6.96 2.67 -9.79
N ILE A 82 -8.20 2.42 -10.21
CA ILE A 82 -8.61 2.52 -11.62
C ILE A 82 -8.54 3.96 -12.13
N SER A 83 -8.88 4.95 -11.29
CA SER A 83 -8.89 6.36 -11.68
C SER A 83 -7.77 7.14 -10.99
N THR A 84 -7.18 8.10 -11.70
CA THR A 84 -6.15 9.02 -11.18
C THR A 84 -6.62 9.72 -9.90
N ARG A 85 -7.88 10.20 -9.87
CA ARG A 85 -8.46 10.88 -8.71
C ARG A 85 -8.51 9.99 -7.47
N GLU A 86 -8.91 8.73 -7.62
CA GLU A 86 -8.94 7.79 -6.50
C GLU A 86 -7.54 7.42 -6.04
N THR A 87 -6.60 7.23 -6.98
CA THR A 87 -5.20 6.99 -6.66
C THR A 87 -4.63 8.14 -5.81
N ILE A 88 -4.86 9.39 -6.20
CA ILE A 88 -4.39 10.57 -5.45
C ILE A 88 -5.04 10.61 -4.06
N SER A 89 -6.36 10.44 -3.97
CA SER A 89 -7.09 10.48 -2.70
C SER A 89 -6.61 9.41 -1.71
N LEU A 90 -6.46 8.17 -2.18
CA LEU A 90 -5.96 7.07 -1.33
C LEU A 90 -4.49 7.28 -0.94
N SER A 91 -3.67 7.80 -1.87
CA SER A 91 -2.26 8.11 -1.63
C SER A 91 -2.06 9.20 -0.56
N GLN A 92 -2.87 10.26 -0.60
CA GLN A 92 -2.85 11.31 0.42
C GLN A 92 -3.27 10.76 1.80
N LYS A 93 -4.31 9.93 1.86
CA LYS A 93 -4.72 9.27 3.10
C LYS A 93 -3.67 8.29 3.62
N ALA A 94 -3.02 7.52 2.74
CA ALA A 94 -1.93 6.63 3.13
C ALA A 94 -0.78 7.41 3.76
N LYS A 95 -0.43 8.57 3.20
CA LYS A 95 0.54 9.50 3.79
C LYS A 95 0.10 10.00 5.16
N GLU A 96 -1.14 10.46 5.31
CA GLU A 96 -1.69 10.91 6.60
C GLU A 96 -1.65 9.81 7.67
N LEU A 97 -1.85 8.55 7.26
CA LEU A 97 -1.77 7.37 8.12
C LEU A 97 -0.34 6.92 8.41
N GLY A 98 0.68 7.53 7.79
CA GLY A 98 2.09 7.30 8.09
C GLY A 98 2.81 6.33 7.15
N ALA A 99 2.34 6.14 5.92
CA ALA A 99 3.10 5.46 4.88
C ALA A 99 4.44 6.17 4.60
N ASP A 100 5.51 5.39 4.38
CA ASP A 100 6.84 5.90 4.04
C ASP A 100 7.08 6.01 2.53
N ALA A 101 6.39 5.16 1.76
CA ALA A 101 6.41 5.15 0.30
C ALA A 101 5.12 4.57 -0.28
N LEU A 102 4.87 4.87 -1.54
CA LEU A 102 3.74 4.38 -2.29
C LEU A 102 4.20 3.44 -3.39
N SER A 103 3.39 2.43 -3.67
CA SER A 103 3.53 1.60 -4.87
C SER A 103 2.29 1.84 -5.73
N ILE A 104 2.49 2.46 -6.89
CA ILE A 104 1.40 2.81 -7.80
C ILE A 104 1.42 1.86 -9.00
N LEU A 105 0.36 1.08 -9.16
CA LEU A 105 0.18 0.28 -10.37
C LEU A 105 -0.07 1.21 -11.57
N SER A 106 0.46 0.84 -12.73
CA SER A 106 0.02 1.42 -14.01
C SER A 106 -1.50 1.29 -14.16
N PRO A 107 -2.17 2.23 -14.83
CA PRO A 107 -3.61 2.14 -15.09
C PRO A 107 -3.98 0.80 -15.70
N TYR A 108 -5.05 0.22 -15.18
CA TYR A 108 -5.54 -1.11 -15.53
C TYR A 108 -7.04 -1.02 -15.85
N TYR A 109 -7.61 -2.12 -16.34
CA TYR A 109 -9.00 -2.25 -16.84
C TYR A 109 -9.23 -1.73 -18.28
N VAL A 110 -8.76 -0.52 -18.61
CA VAL A 110 -8.83 0.02 -19.99
C VAL A 110 -7.46 0.08 -20.64
N ALA A 111 -7.43 -0.04 -21.97
CA ALA A 111 -6.22 0.21 -22.73
C ALA A 111 -5.89 1.71 -22.69
N VAL A 112 -4.64 2.04 -22.39
CA VAL A 112 -4.12 3.41 -22.29
C VAL A 112 -2.86 3.57 -23.14
N THR A 113 -2.61 4.79 -23.61
CA THR A 113 -1.38 5.11 -24.34
C THR A 113 -0.21 5.35 -23.39
N GLN A 114 1.01 5.45 -23.91
CA GLN A 114 2.18 5.84 -23.10
C GLN A 114 2.06 7.28 -22.58
N GLU A 115 1.42 8.17 -23.33
CA GLU A 115 1.15 9.54 -22.90
C GLU A 115 0.16 9.57 -21.72
N ASP A 116 -0.88 8.74 -21.76
CA ASP A 116 -1.82 8.59 -20.64
C ASP A 116 -1.12 8.07 -19.38
N ILE A 117 -0.22 7.08 -19.52
CA ILE A 117 0.58 6.54 -18.40
C ILE A 117 1.48 7.63 -17.81
N TYR A 118 2.15 8.40 -18.66
CA TYR A 118 2.98 9.53 -18.21
C TYR A 118 2.14 10.56 -17.43
N ASN A 119 1.02 10.99 -18.00
CA ASN A 119 0.13 11.98 -17.36
C ASN A 119 -0.41 11.45 -16.03
N TYR A 120 -0.79 10.17 -15.97
CA TYR A 120 -1.24 9.52 -14.74
C TYR A 120 -0.19 9.60 -13.62
N PHE A 121 1.05 9.19 -13.88
CA PHE A 121 2.11 9.24 -12.86
C PHE A 121 2.55 10.67 -12.53
N SER A 122 2.61 11.57 -13.51
CA SER A 122 2.95 12.99 -13.30
C SER A 122 1.95 13.65 -12.36
N GLU A 123 0.65 13.50 -12.63
CA GLU A 123 -0.41 14.07 -11.81
C GLU A 123 -0.35 13.56 -10.36
N ILE A 124 -0.06 12.26 -10.17
CA ILE A 124 0.10 11.70 -8.82
C ILE A 124 1.32 12.29 -8.11
N ALA A 125 2.46 12.36 -8.79
CA ALA A 125 3.70 12.89 -8.23
C ALA A 125 3.61 14.38 -7.87
N GLU A 126 2.81 15.17 -8.60
CA GLU A 126 2.55 16.59 -8.32
C GLU A 126 1.64 16.80 -7.10
N ASN A 127 0.73 15.85 -6.82
CA ASN A 127 -0.27 15.97 -5.76
C ASN A 127 0.08 15.20 -4.47
N VAL A 128 1.12 14.37 -4.48
CA VAL A 128 1.48 13.50 -3.37
C VAL A 128 2.96 13.59 -3.03
N ASN A 129 3.27 14.21 -1.88
CA ASN A 129 4.65 14.34 -1.39
C ASN A 129 5.06 13.10 -0.58
N LEU A 130 5.21 11.95 -1.24
CA LEU A 130 5.87 10.73 -0.76
C LEU A 130 6.73 10.13 -1.89
N PRO A 131 7.76 9.33 -1.58
CA PRO A 131 8.41 8.47 -2.56
C PRO A 131 7.39 7.54 -3.25
N ILE A 132 7.49 7.43 -4.57
CA ILE A 132 6.73 6.53 -5.45
C ILE A 132 7.72 5.62 -6.18
#